data_AF-A0A2E3ZHA8-F1
#
_entry.id   AF-A0A2E3ZHA8-F1
#
_cell.length_a   1.000
_cell.length_b   1.000
_cell.length_c   1.000
_cell.angle_alpha   90.00
_cell.angle_beta   90.00
_cell.angle_gamma   90.00
#
_symmetry.space_group_name_H-M   'P 1'
#
loop_
_entity.id
_entity.type
_entity.pdbx_description
1 polymer ?
#
loop_
_entity_poly.entity_id
_entity_poly.type
_entity_poly.pdbx_seq_one_letter_code
_entity_poly.pdbx_strand_id
1 'polypeptide(L)'
;TNEVFKWDPSRDDFDFSGKSYVLEKIMVKINFSQERMRNELRTRKRILDWMVLNDIRKSDQVAQIITEFYVRPEEILARVDGLR
;
A
#
# COMPACT_ATOMS: atom_id res chain seq x y z
N THR A 1 2.68 -18.75 14.48
CA THR A 1 2.33 -17.46 13.84
C THR A 1 3.44 -17.08 12.88
N ASN A 2 3.12 -16.57 11.68
CA ASN A 2 4.12 -16.07 10.73
C ASN A 2 4.29 -14.58 10.97
N GLU A 3 5.45 -14.20 11.50
CA GLU A 3 5.85 -12.79 11.65
C GLU A 3 6.21 -12.25 10.27
N VAL A 4 5.42 -11.28 9.78
CA VAL A 4 5.55 -10.76 8.42
C VAL A 4 6.48 -9.55 8.38
N PHE A 5 6.40 -8.69 9.40
CA PHE A 5 7.26 -7.54 9.61
C PHE A 5 7.80 -7.58 11.04
N LYS A 6 9.05 -7.13 11.21
CA LYS A 6 9.71 -7.04 12.51
C LYS A 6 10.35 -5.66 12.66
N TRP A 7 10.20 -5.04 13.82
CA TRP A 7 10.88 -3.79 14.13
C TRP A 7 12.35 -4.06 14.50
N ASP A 8 13.25 -3.31 13.89
CA ASP A 8 14.66 -3.21 14.24
C ASP A 8 14.90 -1.90 15.03
N PRO A 9 15.05 -1.98 16.37
CA PRO A 9 15.23 -0.79 17.20
C PRO A 9 16.55 -0.05 16.94
N SER A 10 17.56 -0.72 16.37
CA SER A 10 18.86 -0.10 16.13
C SER A 10 18.82 0.88 14.94
N ARG A 11 17.94 0.62 13.97
CA ARG A 11 17.73 1.43 12.76
C ARG A 11 16.47 2.28 12.80
N ASP A 12 15.60 2.03 13.80
CA ASP A 12 14.24 2.56 13.85
C ASP A 12 13.45 2.27 12.56
N ASP A 13 13.51 1.03 12.10
CA ASP A 13 12.93 0.59 10.83
C ASP A 13 12.25 -0.78 10.95
N PHE A 14 11.50 -1.17 9.92
CA PHE A 14 10.80 -2.45 9.84
C PHE A 14 11.38 -3.34 8.73
N ASP A 15 11.86 -4.52 9.11
CA ASP A 15 12.27 -5.55 8.15
C ASP A 15 11.06 -6.38 7.70
N PHE A 16 10.90 -6.56 6.39
CA PHE A 16 9.93 -7.50 5.82
C PHE A 16 10.54 -8.90 5.73
N SER A 17 9.86 -9.89 6.33
CA SER A 17 10.28 -11.30 6.35
C SER A 17 10.35 -11.97 4.97
N GLY A 18 9.84 -11.34 3.91
CA GLY A 18 9.79 -11.89 2.56
C GLY A 18 8.61 -12.82 2.28
N LYS A 19 7.86 -13.26 3.31
CA LYS A 19 6.75 -14.21 3.14
C LYS A 19 5.54 -13.84 4.00
N SER A 20 4.37 -13.81 3.39
CA SER A 20 3.09 -13.63 4.06
C SER A 20 2.08 -14.68 3.60
N TYR A 21 1.72 -15.59 4.50
CA TYR A 21 0.68 -16.59 4.20
C TYR A 21 -0.69 -15.97 3.93
N VAL A 22 -0.96 -14.78 4.48
CA VAL A 22 -2.20 -14.04 4.20
C VAL A 22 -2.19 -13.52 2.77
N LEU A 23 -1.08 -12.93 2.31
CA LEU A 23 -0.94 -12.49 0.92
C LEU A 23 -1.02 -13.67 -0.05
N GLU A 24 -0.41 -14.81 0.27
CA GLU A 24 -0.53 -16.04 -0.53
C GLU A 24 -1.99 -16.49 -0.69
N LYS A 25 -2.75 -16.52 0.41
CA LYS A 25 -4.19 -16.85 0.36
C LYS A 25 -4.99 -15.85 -0.47
N ILE A 26 -4.69 -14.56 -0.36
CA ILE A 26 -5.36 -13.53 -1.17
C ILE A 26 -5.02 -13.74 -2.65
N MET A 27 -3.75 -13.95 -3.00
CA MET A 27 -3.30 -14.21 -4.38
C MET A 27 -4.07 -15.37 -5.01
N VAL A 28 -4.22 -16.48 -4.28
CA VAL A 28 -5.02 -17.63 -4.73
C VAL A 28 -6.49 -17.24 -4.90
N LYS A 29 -7.09 -16.57 -3.90
CA LYS A 29 -8.51 -16.20 -3.91
C LYS A 29 -8.89 -15.28 -5.08
N ILE A 30 -8.02 -14.35 -5.46
CA ILE A 30 -8.28 -13.38 -6.53
C ILE A 30 -7.56 -13.70 -7.84
N ASN A 31 -6.92 -14.87 -7.91
CA ASN A 31 -6.14 -15.35 -9.05
C ASN A 31 -5.07 -14.33 -9.54
N PHE A 32 -4.31 -13.77 -8.60
CA PHE A 32 -3.20 -12.87 -8.91
C PHE A 32 -1.89 -13.62 -8.97
N SER A 33 -1.06 -13.29 -9.98
CA SER A 33 0.34 -13.66 -9.97
C SER A 33 1.09 -12.91 -8.87
N GLN A 34 2.24 -13.43 -8.44
CA GLN A 34 3.07 -12.72 -7.45
C GLN A 34 3.49 -11.34 -7.95
N GLU A 35 3.78 -11.19 -9.23
CA GLU A 35 4.13 -9.91 -9.83
C GLU A 35 2.98 -8.91 -9.73
N ARG A 36 1.76 -9.33 -10.11
CA ARG A 36 0.58 -8.47 -10.01
C ARG A 36 0.29 -8.06 -8.57
N MET A 37 0.45 -8.98 -7.61
CA MET A 37 0.30 -8.68 -6.19
C MET A 37 1.35 -7.69 -5.67
N ARG A 38 2.62 -7.85 -6.07
CA ARG A 38 3.68 -6.90 -5.71
C ARG A 38 3.41 -5.51 -6.29
N ASN A 39 2.94 -5.44 -7.54
CA ASN A 39 2.58 -4.18 -8.18
C ASN A 39 1.42 -3.51 -7.43
N GLU A 40 0.37 -4.26 -7.06
CA GLU A 40 -0.75 -3.73 -6.27
C GLU A 40 -0.29 -3.16 -4.92
N LEU A 41 0.56 -3.88 -4.18
CA LEU A 41 1.11 -3.41 -2.91
C LEU A 41 1.98 -2.15 -3.09
N ARG A 42 2.79 -2.10 -4.15
CA ARG A 42 3.62 -0.94 -4.48
C ARG A 42 2.77 0.28 -4.81
N THR A 43 1.69 0.09 -5.59
CA THR A 43 0.74 1.15 -5.92
C THR A 43 0.09 1.72 -4.67
N ARG A 44 -0.44 0.87 -3.77
CA ARG A 44 -1.05 1.31 -2.52
C ARG A 44 -0.05 2.01 -1.59
N LYS A 45 1.17 1.48 -1.47
CA LYS A 45 2.24 2.12 -0.70
C LYS A 45 2.52 3.53 -1.25
N ARG A 46 2.66 3.66 -2.57
CA ARG A 46 2.93 4.95 -3.22
C ARG A 46 1.87 6.01 -2.90
N ILE A 47 0.59 5.63 -2.85
CA ILE A 47 -0.51 6.54 -2.47
C ILE A 47 -0.33 7.01 -1.03
N LEU A 48 -0.04 6.09 -0.09
CA LEU A 48 0.19 6.44 1.31
C LEU A 48 1.42 7.34 1.49
N ASP A 49 2.52 7.03 0.79
CA ASP A 49 3.74 7.85 0.82
C ASP A 49 3.46 9.26 0.26
N TRP A 50 2.69 9.37 -0.82
CA TRP A 50 2.27 10.67 -1.37
C TRP A 50 1.42 11.47 -0.39
N MET A 51 0.51 10.82 0.35
CA MET A 51 -0.28 11.48 1.39
C MET A 51 0.59 12.06 2.50
N VAL A 52 1.64 11.32 2.92
CA VAL A 52 2.63 11.81 3.90
C VAL A 52 3.38 13.02 3.37
N LEU A 53 3.85 12.97 2.11
CA LEU A 53 4.59 14.06 1.47
C LEU A 53 3.75 15.35 1.32
N ASN A 54 2.43 15.22 1.20
CA ASN A 54 1.50 16.34 1.06
C ASN A 54 0.81 16.74 2.38
N ASP A 55 1.35 16.30 3.53
CA ASP A 55 0.82 16.61 4.87
C ASP A 55 -0.66 16.24 5.09
N ILE A 56 -1.13 15.19 4.40
CA ILE A 56 -2.51 14.71 4.52
C ILE A 56 -2.60 13.73 5.68
N ARG A 57 -2.92 14.26 6.87
CA ARG A 57 -2.90 13.51 8.14
C ARG A 57 -4.26 13.38 8.83
N LYS A 58 -5.23 14.23 8.48
CA LYS A 58 -6.57 14.17 9.10
C LYS A 58 -7.32 12.92 8.65
N SER A 59 -7.95 12.22 9.60
CA SER A 59 -8.57 10.92 9.35
C SER A 59 -9.66 10.94 8.28
N ASP A 60 -10.44 12.03 8.22
CA ASP A 60 -11.48 12.25 7.21
C ASP A 60 -10.88 12.43 5.80
N GLN A 61 -9.82 13.22 5.67
CA GLN A 61 -9.10 13.40 4.40
C GLN A 61 -8.44 12.09 3.93
N VAL A 62 -7.85 11.34 4.87
CA VAL A 62 -7.25 10.04 4.58
C VAL A 62 -8.30 9.06 4.08
N ALA A 63 -9.42 8.96 4.79
CA ALA A 63 -10.52 8.07 4.42
C ALA A 63 -11.12 8.44 3.06
N GLN A 64 -11.23 9.74 2.76
CA GLN A 64 -11.69 10.23 1.47
C GLN A 64 -10.79 9.71 0.33
N ILE A 65 -9.48 9.89 0.42
CA ILE A 65 -8.54 9.46 -0.63
C ILE A 65 -8.55 7.95 -0.81
N ILE A 66 -8.60 7.18 0.28
CA ILE A 66 -8.69 5.72 0.22
C ILE A 66 -9.98 5.30 -0.48
N THR A 67 -11.10 5.92 -0.15
CA THR A 67 -12.41 5.65 -0.76
C THR A 67 -12.41 6.00 -2.24
N GLU A 68 -11.88 7.16 -2.60
CA GLU A 68 -11.74 7.59 -3.99
C GLU A 68 -10.86 6.64 -4.79
N PHE A 69 -9.76 6.13 -4.23
CA PHE A 69 -8.92 5.12 -4.89
C PHE A 69 -9.68 3.83 -5.20
N TYR A 70 -10.57 3.38 -4.31
CA TYR A 70 -11.40 2.20 -4.57
C TYR A 70 -12.43 2.40 -5.69
N VAL A 71 -12.91 3.64 -5.89
CA VAL A 71 -13.92 3.96 -6.92
C VAL A 71 -13.27 4.34 -8.25
N ARG A 72 -12.18 5.12 -8.21
CA ARG A 72 -11.54 5.77 -9.36
C ARG A 72 -10.01 5.74 -9.22
N PRO A 73 -9.38 4.56 -9.29
CA PRO A 73 -7.95 4.40 -9.04
C PRO A 73 -7.09 5.25 -9.98
N GLU A 74 -7.43 5.29 -11.27
CA GLU A 74 -6.68 6.05 -12.28
C GLU A 74 -6.63 7.56 -11.99
N GLU A 75 -7.71 8.13 -11.44
CA GLU A 75 -7.75 9.56 -11.09
C GLU A 75 -6.82 9.88 -9.92
N ILE A 76 -6.80 9.01 -8.90
CA ILE A 76 -5.89 9.15 -7.75
C ILE A 76 -4.45 8.95 -8.18
N LEU A 77 -4.17 7.97 -9.04
CA LEU A 77 -2.82 7.74 -9.55
C LEU A 77 -2.33 8.92 -10.39
N ALA A 78 -3.16 9.49 -11.28
CA ALA A 78 -2.76 10.69 -12.02
C ALA A 78 -2.38 11.87 -11.10
N ARG A 79 -3.11 12.06 -9.99
CA ARG A 79 -2.80 13.08 -8.98
C ARG A 79 -1.50 12.78 -8.22
N VAL A 80 -1.30 11.52 -7.84
CA VAL A 80 -0.06 11.06 -7.17
C VAL A 80 1.17 11.24 -8.07
N ASP A 81 0.98 11.11 -9.38
CA ASP A 81 2.02 11.17 -10.39
C ASP A 81 2.32 12.60 -10.87
N GLY A 82 1.56 13.60 -10.42
CA GLY A 82 1.71 14.99 -10.86
C GLY A 82 1.28 15.23 -12.31
N LEU A 83 0.43 14.35 -12.86
CA LEU A 83 -0.14 14.46 -14.20
C LEU A 83 -1.41 15.32 -14.23
N ARG A 84 -1.80 15.87 -13.09
CA ARG A 84 -2.91 16.80 -12.86
C ARG A 84 -2.49 17.89 -11.87
#